data_AF-A0A498LAF9-F1
#
_entry.id   AF-A0A498LAF9-F1
#
_cell.length_a   1.000
_cell.length_b   1.000
_cell.length_c   1.000
_cell.angle_alpha   90.00
_cell.angle_beta   90.00
_cell.angle_gamma   90.00
#
_symmetry.space_group_name_H-M   'P 1'
#
loop_
_entity.id
_entity.type
_entity.pdbx_description
1 polymer ?
#
loop_
_entity_poly.entity_id
_entity_poly.type
_entity_poly.pdbx_seq_one_letter_code
_entity_poly.pdbx_strand_id
1 'polypeptide(L)'
;MYHGTTMLNAIRIMTEGFSPSFDGMLGPGVYVTRSFEKASRYPLHSNGEMLAVLRLSVRVGRVKKINYQGHPLQKTWHEHGYDTAWVPPNCGMVNSGLEENCVYDPSRITVLDLMPNFRFC
;
A
#
# COMPACT_ATOMS: atom_id res chain seq x y z
N MET A 1 4.29 2.17 -8.42
CA MET A 1 3.64 1.20 -7.50
C MET A 1 2.14 1.25 -7.71
N TYR A 2 1.38 0.41 -7.02
CA TYR A 2 -0.05 0.24 -7.17
C TYR A 2 -0.76 0.21 -5.81
N HIS A 3 -1.98 0.74 -5.79
CA HIS A 3 -2.89 0.65 -4.65
C HIS A 3 -4.27 0.22 -5.15
N GLY A 4 -4.78 -0.89 -4.60
CA GLY A 4 -6.13 -1.37 -4.90
C GLY A 4 -7.11 -0.87 -3.88
N THR A 5 -8.25 -0.36 -4.34
CA THR A 5 -9.32 0.16 -3.48
C THR A 5 -10.66 0.11 -4.23
N THR A 6 -11.75 0.57 -3.61
CA THR A 6 -13.04 0.73 -4.30
C THR A 6 -12.99 1.93 -5.25
N MET A 7 -13.77 1.91 -6.33
CA MET A 7 -13.80 2.99 -7.33
C MET A 7 -14.12 4.35 -6.67
N LEU A 8 -15.06 4.36 -5.73
CA LEU A 8 -15.42 5.57 -4.96
C LEU A 8 -14.22 6.12 -4.18
N ASN A 9 -13.49 5.25 -3.47
CA ASN A 9 -12.28 5.65 -2.75
C ASN A 9 -11.17 6.09 -3.70
N ALA A 10 -11.02 5.45 -4.86
CA ALA A 10 -10.01 5.81 -5.84
C ALA A 10 -10.24 7.23 -6.39
N ILE A 11 -11.50 7.57 -6.71
CA ILE A 11 -11.89 8.93 -7.11
C ILE A 11 -11.59 9.93 -5.99
N ARG A 12 -11.94 9.61 -4.74
CA ARG A 12 -11.65 10.48 -3.58
C ARG A 12 -10.15 10.70 -3.41
N ILE A 13 -9.33 9.66 -3.56
CA ILE A 13 -7.87 9.78 -3.48
C ILE A 13 -7.32 10.66 -4.59
N MET A 14 -7.90 10.64 -5.79
CA MET A 14 -7.48 11.54 -6.87
C MET A 14 -7.79 13.01 -6.58
N THR A 15 -8.89 13.30 -5.88
CA THR A 15 -9.30 14.68 -5.57
C THR A 15 -8.68 15.23 -4.30
N GLU A 16 -8.53 14.40 -3.27
CA GLU A 16 -8.13 14.82 -1.92
C GLU A 16 -6.72 14.35 -1.54
N GLY A 17 -6.13 13.43 -2.30
CA GLY A 17 -4.90 12.75 -1.94
C GLY A 17 -5.14 11.53 -1.04
N PHE A 18 -4.05 10.87 -0.66
CA PHE A 18 -4.11 9.73 0.26
C PHE A 18 -4.23 10.20 1.71
N SER A 19 -5.14 9.57 2.46
CA SER A 19 -5.13 9.59 3.92
C SER A 19 -4.38 8.36 4.44
N PRO A 20 -3.36 8.51 5.29
CA PRO A 20 -2.61 7.38 5.81
C PRO A 20 -3.49 6.57 6.77
N SER A 21 -3.30 5.24 6.79
CA SER A 21 -3.89 4.40 7.83
C SER A 21 -3.28 4.76 9.18
N PHE A 22 -4.07 4.63 10.25
CA PHE A 22 -3.60 4.82 11.62
C PHE A 22 -2.73 3.64 12.11
N ASP A 23 -3.01 2.43 11.63
CA ASP A 23 -2.23 1.23 11.98
C ASP A 23 -2.24 0.21 10.82
N GLY A 24 -1.46 -0.84 10.97
CA GLY A 24 -1.41 -2.01 10.09
C GLY A 24 -0.23 -2.90 10.44
N MET A 25 0.10 -3.84 9.56
CA MET A 25 1.26 -4.73 9.74
C MET A 25 2.57 -3.95 9.94
N LEU A 26 2.71 -2.83 9.25
CA LEU A 26 3.89 -1.96 9.27
C LEU A 26 3.62 -0.64 10.02
N GLY A 27 2.55 -0.55 10.83
CA GLY A 27 2.15 0.69 11.48
C GLY A 27 1.49 1.70 10.52
N PRO A 28 1.48 3.00 10.87
CA PRO A 28 0.78 4.03 10.12
C PRO A 28 1.42 4.31 8.76
N GLY A 29 0.58 4.69 7.79
CA GLY A 29 1.00 5.09 6.45
C GLY A 29 0.10 4.56 5.34
N VAL A 30 0.55 4.75 4.09
CA VAL A 30 -0.13 4.32 2.88
C VAL A 30 0.48 3.03 2.37
N TYR A 31 -0.33 1.98 2.28
CA TYR A 31 0.09 0.67 1.83
C TYR A 31 0.02 0.56 0.31
N VAL A 32 1.15 0.22 -0.30
CA VAL A 32 1.31 0.11 -1.76
C VAL A 32 2.16 -1.11 -2.12
N THR A 33 1.99 -1.59 -3.34
CA THR A 33 2.74 -2.76 -3.85
C THR A 33 3.29 -2.50 -5.24
N ARG A 34 4.38 -3.17 -5.60
CA ARG A 34 4.90 -3.23 -6.97
C ARG A 34 4.09 -4.17 -7.86
N SER A 35 3.31 -5.08 -7.29
CA SER A 35 2.49 -6.04 -8.05
C SER A 35 1.08 -5.48 -8.31
N PHE A 36 0.78 -5.21 -9.58
CA PHE A 36 -0.59 -4.88 -10.01
C PHE A 36 -1.56 -5.99 -9.63
N GLU A 37 -1.15 -7.25 -9.81
CA GLU A 37 -1.98 -8.41 -9.50
C GLU A 37 -2.34 -8.46 -8.02
N LYS A 38 -1.38 -8.18 -7.11
CA LYS A 38 -1.65 -8.07 -5.69
C LYS A 38 -2.64 -6.93 -5.41
N ALA A 39 -2.37 -5.73 -5.94
CA ALA A 39 -3.24 -4.58 -5.74
C ALA A 39 -4.68 -4.87 -6.20
N SER A 40 -4.86 -5.52 -7.35
CA SER A 40 -6.17 -5.85 -7.92
C SER A 40 -7.03 -6.80 -7.06
N ARG A 41 -6.47 -7.41 -6.00
CA ARG A 41 -7.23 -8.24 -5.06
C ARG A 41 -7.85 -7.46 -3.91
N TYR A 42 -7.52 -6.17 -3.77
CA TYR A 42 -7.96 -5.34 -2.65
C TYR A 42 -9.04 -4.34 -3.04
N PRO A 43 -9.99 -4.06 -2.12
CA PRO A 43 -10.23 -4.80 -0.87
C PRO A 43 -10.69 -6.24 -1.12
N LEU A 44 -10.34 -7.15 -0.20
CA LEU A 44 -10.71 -8.58 -0.29
C LEU A 44 -12.24 -8.80 -0.21
N HIS A 45 -12.94 -7.87 0.44
CA HIS A 45 -14.39 -7.84 0.53
C HIS A 45 -14.86 -6.47 0.06
N SER A 46 -15.44 -6.41 -1.13
CA SER A 46 -15.91 -5.17 -1.74
C SER A 46 -17.40 -4.93 -1.53
N ASN A 47 -18.15 -5.88 -0.96
CA ASN A 47 -19.60 -5.81 -0.77
C ASN A 47 -20.37 -5.39 -2.04
N GLY A 48 -19.89 -5.79 -3.21
CA GLY A 48 -20.48 -5.44 -4.51
C GLY A 48 -20.01 -4.10 -5.09
N GLU A 49 -19.15 -3.34 -4.39
CA GLU A 49 -18.54 -2.14 -4.94
C GLU A 49 -17.59 -2.47 -6.10
N MET A 50 -17.65 -1.65 -7.14
CA MET A 50 -16.68 -1.69 -8.23
C MET A 50 -15.28 -1.41 -7.69
N LEU A 51 -14.31 -2.23 -8.08
CA LEU A 51 -12.92 -2.06 -7.67
C LEU A 51 -12.14 -1.23 -8.68
N ALA A 52 -11.05 -0.63 -8.22
CA ALA A 52 -10.10 0.08 -9.06
C ALA A 52 -8.67 -0.09 -8.53
N VAL A 53 -7.70 0.08 -9.42
CA VAL A 53 -6.28 0.13 -9.09
C VAL A 53 -5.72 1.47 -9.50
N LEU A 54 -5.10 2.17 -8.56
CA LEU A 54 -4.35 3.38 -8.82
C LEU A 54 -2.91 3.01 -9.19
N ARG A 55 -2.40 3.57 -10.30
CA ARG A 55 -0.97 3.53 -10.65
C ARG A 55 -0.29 4.75 -10.05
N LEU A 56 0.83 4.54 -9.37
CA LEU A 56 1.46 5.54 -8.51
C LEU A 56 2.94 5.76 -8.86
N SER A 57 3.37 7.02 -8.88
CA SER A 57 4.78 7.40 -8.69
C SER A 57 5.02 7.58 -7.20
N VAL A 58 6.03 6.90 -6.64
CA VAL A 58 6.31 6.91 -5.20
C VAL A 58 7.75 7.28 -4.95
N ARG A 59 7.98 8.37 -4.21
CA ARG A 59 9.32 8.77 -3.74
C ARG A 59 9.66 8.00 -2.47
N VAL A 60 10.24 6.80 -2.61
CA VAL A 60 10.47 5.85 -1.50
C VAL A 60 11.45 6.32 -0.42
N GLY A 61 12.35 7.25 -0.74
CA GLY A 61 13.31 7.79 0.24
C GLY A 61 14.14 6.72 0.94
N ARG A 62 14.36 6.88 2.25
CA ARG A 62 15.11 5.94 3.09
C ARG A 62 14.22 4.76 3.48
N VAL A 63 14.57 3.57 3.00
CA VAL A 63 13.74 2.36 3.16
C VAL A 63 14.22 1.49 4.32
N LYS A 64 13.31 1.08 5.21
CA LYS A 64 13.56 0.05 6.23
C LYS A 64 13.03 -1.30 5.76
N LYS A 65 13.92 -2.28 5.63
CA LYS A 65 13.53 -3.68 5.42
C LYS A 65 12.95 -4.27 6.71
N ILE A 66 11.74 -4.82 6.64
CA ILE A 66 11.05 -5.54 7.72
C ILE A 66 10.77 -6.96 7.21
N ASN A 67 11.56 -7.94 7.67
CA ASN A 67 11.62 -9.28 7.06
C ASN A 67 11.33 -10.44 8.02
N TYR A 68 10.73 -10.16 9.17
CA TYR A 68 10.23 -11.15 10.10
C TYR A 68 9.21 -10.51 11.06
N GLN A 69 8.24 -11.30 11.51
CA GLN A 69 7.22 -10.84 12.45
C GLN A 69 7.83 -10.48 13.80
N GLY A 70 7.38 -9.37 14.39
CA GLY A 70 7.95 -8.85 15.64
C GLY A 70 9.28 -8.12 15.45
N HIS A 71 9.61 -7.69 14.23
CA HIS A 71 10.79 -6.86 14.01
C HIS A 71 10.71 -5.60 14.91
N PRO A 72 11.79 -5.19 15.62
CA PRO A 72 11.75 -4.08 16.59
C PRO A 72 11.21 -2.76 16.01
N LEU A 73 11.51 -2.50 14.73
CA LEU A 73 11.03 -1.34 13.98
C LEU A 73 9.80 -1.61 13.09
N GLN A 74 9.08 -2.73 13.28
CA GLN A 74 7.98 -3.12 12.40
C GLN A 74 6.92 -2.03 12.26
N LYS A 75 6.58 -1.34 13.35
CA LYS A 75 5.58 -0.26 13.36
C LYS A 75 6.16 1.15 13.59
N THR A 76 7.42 1.26 14.02
CA THR A 76 8.05 2.51 14.48
C THR A 76 9.20 2.98 13.59
N TRP A 77 9.40 2.36 12.42
CA TRP A 77 10.46 2.73 11.48
C TRP A 77 10.44 4.22 11.09
N HIS A 78 9.27 4.85 10.99
CA HIS A 78 9.13 6.26 10.62
C HIS A 78 9.72 7.19 11.70
N GLU A 79 9.56 6.85 12.98
CA GLU A 79 10.17 7.56 14.12
C GLU A 79 11.71 7.49 14.08
N HIS A 80 12.26 6.52 13.35
CA HIS A 80 13.70 6.31 13.20
C HIS A 80 14.25 6.92 11.89
N GLY A 81 13.50 7.83 11.27
CA GLY A 81 13.93 8.60 10.10
C GLY A 81 13.85 7.83 8.78
N TYR A 82 13.06 6.75 8.71
CA TYR A 82 12.78 6.04 7.45
C TYR A 82 11.49 6.58 6.82
N ASP A 83 11.49 6.76 5.51
CA ASP A 83 10.34 7.25 4.74
C ASP A 83 9.39 6.12 4.31
N THR A 84 9.90 4.89 4.23
CA THR A 84 9.14 3.72 3.80
C THR A 84 9.59 2.45 4.52
N ALA A 85 8.66 1.65 5.03
CA ALA A 85 8.93 0.26 5.38
C ALA A 85 8.65 -0.66 4.20
N TRP A 86 9.48 -1.68 4.03
CA TRP A 86 9.38 -2.66 2.95
C TRP A 86 9.48 -4.09 3.47
N VAL A 87 8.45 -4.87 3.13
CA VAL A 87 8.40 -6.32 3.30
C VAL A 87 8.89 -6.98 2.01
N PRO A 88 10.03 -7.69 2.02
CA PRO A 88 10.48 -8.46 0.87
C PRO A 88 9.59 -9.69 0.63
N PRO A 89 9.56 -10.22 -0.61
CA PRO A 89 8.81 -11.44 -0.88
C PRO A 89 9.38 -12.62 -0.09
N ASN A 90 8.52 -13.58 0.25
CA ASN A 90 8.87 -14.87 0.87
C ASN A 90 9.69 -14.79 2.17
N CYS A 91 9.48 -13.75 2.98
CA CYS A 91 10.19 -13.59 4.27
C CYS A 91 9.35 -13.96 5.52
N GLY A 92 8.17 -14.55 5.33
CA GLY A 92 7.30 -14.96 6.44
C GLY A 92 6.51 -13.82 7.11
N MET A 93 6.57 -12.59 6.59
CA MET A 93 5.76 -11.47 7.07
C MET A 93 4.28 -11.60 6.73
N VAL A 94 3.94 -12.14 5.56
CA VAL A 94 2.54 -12.32 5.12
C VAL A 94 2.33 -13.70 4.55
N ASN A 95 1.15 -14.29 4.79
CA ASN A 95 0.80 -15.64 4.31
C ASN A 95 0.89 -15.79 2.79
N SER A 96 0.65 -14.69 2.05
CA SER A 96 0.74 -14.69 0.59
C SER A 96 2.17 -14.79 0.06
N GLY A 97 3.19 -14.53 0.90
CA GLY A 97 4.59 -14.38 0.47
C GLY A 97 4.85 -13.16 -0.40
N LEU A 98 3.85 -12.31 -0.68
CA LEU A 98 4.01 -11.17 -1.56
C LEU A 98 4.56 -9.95 -0.83
N GLU A 99 5.37 -9.17 -1.53
CA GLU A 99 5.97 -7.94 -1.00
C GLU A 99 4.94 -6.87 -0.67
N GLU A 100 5.28 -5.96 0.24
CA GLU A 100 4.45 -4.83 0.64
C GLU A 100 5.30 -3.64 1.03
N ASN A 101 4.82 -2.43 0.74
CA ASN A 101 5.48 -1.19 1.15
C ASN A 101 4.47 -0.37 1.94
N CYS A 102 4.92 0.28 3.01
CA CYS A 102 4.16 1.28 3.74
C CYS A 102 4.94 2.61 3.68
N VAL A 103 4.35 3.62 3.05
CA VAL A 103 4.94 4.96 2.92
C VAL A 103 4.33 5.86 3.98
N TYR A 104 5.16 6.53 4.78
CA TYR A 104 4.66 7.26 5.95
C TYR A 104 3.91 8.53 5.56
N ASP A 105 4.52 9.34 4.71
CA ASP A 105 3.97 10.62 4.25
C ASP A 105 3.28 10.48 2.87
N PRO A 106 1.95 10.68 2.80
CA PRO A 106 1.19 10.70 1.54
C PRO A 106 1.74 11.66 0.47
N SER A 107 2.37 12.78 0.85
CA SER A 107 2.89 13.78 -0.11
C SER A 107 3.94 13.20 -1.08
N ARG A 108 4.50 12.04 -0.73
CA ARG A 108 5.49 11.28 -1.50
C ARG A 108 4.87 10.42 -2.59
N ILE A 109 3.55 10.38 -2.68
CA ILE A 109 2.79 9.57 -3.62
C ILE A 109 2.07 10.48 -4.60
N THR A 110 2.27 10.24 -5.88
CA THR A 110 1.53 10.90 -6.96
C THR A 110 0.74 9.86 -7.72
N VAL A 111 -0.57 10.09 -7.83
CA VAL A 111 -1.44 9.26 -8.68
C VAL A 111 -1.15 9.59 -10.14
N LEU A 112 -0.83 8.57 -10.93
CA LEU A 112 -0.54 8.68 -12.35
C LEU A 112 -1.71 8.21 -13.22
N ASP A 113 -2.49 7.25 -12.73
CA ASP A 113 -3.58 6.63 -13.49
C ASP A 113 -4.59 5.97 -12.58
N LEU A 114 -5.83 5.87 -13.05
CA LEU A 114 -6.94 5.15 -12.43
C LEU A 114 -7.43 4.06 -13.39
N MET A 115 -7.25 2.81 -12.98
CA MET A 115 -7.62 1.65 -13.79
C MET A 115 -8.83 0.95 -13.16
N PRO A 116 -9.99 0.92 -13.82
CA PRO A 116 -11.11 0.08 -13.37
C PRO A 116 -10.69 -1.40 -13.30
N ASN A 117 -11.13 -2.09 -12.24
CA ASN A 117 -10.77 -3.48 -12.01
C ASN A 117 -11.99 -4.39 -12.23
N PHE A 118 -12.07 -4.96 -13.43
CA PHE A 118 -13.18 -5.81 -13.88
C PHE A 118 -13.02 -7.30 -13.53
N ARG A 119 -12.06 -7.67 -12.66
CA ARG A 119 -11.77 -9.09 -12.36
C ARG A 119 -12.94 -9.87 -11.74
N PHE A 120 -14.01 -9.20 -11.33
CA PHE A 120 -15.20 -9.81 -10.72
C PHE A 120 -16.51 -9.40 -11.42
N CYS A 121 -16.43 -8.90 -12.66
CA CYS A 121 -17.61 -8.68 -13.51
C CYS A 121 -17.99 -9.94 -14.27
#